data_AF-A0A957Q6M4-F1
#
_entry.id   AF-A0A957Q6M4-F1
#
_cell.length_a   1.000
_cell.length_b   1.000
_cell.length_c   1.000
_cell.angle_alpha   90.00
_cell.angle_beta   90.00
_cell.angle_gamma   90.00
#
_symmetry.space_group_name_H-M   'P 1'
#
loop_
_entity.id
_entity.type
_entity.pdbx_description
1 polymer ?
#
loop_
_entity_poly.entity_id
_entity_poly.type
_entity_poly.pdbx_seq_one_letter_code
_entity_poly.pdbx_strand_id
1 'polypeptide(L)' 'MKLGVDVFSLRFNEWDAFGYLDYAKSIGLEVVMFPDPDFFESLDDDYLGRVKSYADDLGLELEVGM' A
#
# COMPACT_ATOMS: atom_id res chain seq x y z
N MET A 1 -13.23 -7.90 -12.18
CA MET A 1 -13.34 -6.55 -11.60
C MET A 1 -12.58 -6.61 -10.29
N LYS A 2 -11.58 -5.76 -10.09
CA LYS A 2 -10.80 -5.73 -8.85
C LYS A 2 -11.38 -4.67 -7.91
N LEU A 3 -11.34 -4.93 -6.60
CA LEU A 3 -11.70 -3.95 -5.58
C LEU A 3 -10.44 -3.50 -4.82
N GLY A 4 -10.32 -2.20 -4.61
CA GLY A 4 -9.16 -1.61 -3.94
C GLY A 4 -9.51 -0.44 -3.03
N VAL A 5 -8.50 0.07 -2.35
CA VAL A 5 -8.61 1.23 -1.45
C VAL A 5 -7.55 2.28 -1.77
N ASP A 6 -7.97 3.54 -1.72
CA ASP A 6 -7.07 4.70 -1.64
C ASP A 6 -6.73 4.96 -0.17
N VAL A 7 -5.44 4.82 0.17
CA VAL A 7 -4.95 4.93 1.54
C VAL A 7 -5.15 6.34 2.14
N PHE A 8 -5.42 7.37 1.34
CA PHE A 8 -5.77 8.69 1.84
C PHE A 8 -7.02 8.67 2.73
N SER A 9 -7.96 7.76 2.45
CA SER A 9 -9.15 7.56 3.29
C SER A 9 -8.81 6.95 4.66
N LEU A 10 -7.62 6.37 4.81
CA LEU A 10 -7.14 5.68 6.01
C LEU A 10 -6.00 6.44 6.73
N ARG A 11 -5.60 7.62 6.25
CA ARG A 11 -4.39 8.34 6.70
C ARG A 11 -4.30 8.67 8.20
N PHE A 12 -5.42 8.66 8.93
CA PHE A 12 -5.44 8.97 10.36
C PHE A 12 -5.18 7.77 11.26
N ASN A 13 -4.90 6.59 10.69
CA ASN A 13 -4.54 5.41 11.46
C ASN A 13 -3.05 5.35 11.84
N GLU A 14 -2.23 6.31 11.39
CA GLU A 14 -0.78 6.39 11.64
C GLU A 14 -0.03 5.11 11.22
N TRP A 15 -0.50 4.46 10.16
CA TRP A 15 0.13 3.28 9.59
C TRP A 15 1.24 3.66 8.61
N ASP A 16 2.27 2.82 8.57
CA ASP A 16 3.26 2.80 7.48
C ASP A 16 2.69 2.10 6.24
N ALA A 17 3.48 2.06 5.17
CA ALA A 17 3.09 1.39 3.93
C ALA A 17 2.67 -0.07 4.14
N PHE A 18 3.32 -0.79 5.06
CA PHE A 18 3.04 -2.19 5.34
C PHE A 18 1.70 -2.37 6.08
N GLY A 19 1.39 -1.51 7.03
CA GLY A 19 0.11 -1.51 7.75
C GLY A 19 -1.10 -1.27 6.85
N TYR A 20 -0.98 -0.42 5.83
CA TYR A 20 -2.04 -0.27 4.83
C TYR A 20 -2.25 -1.56 4.01
N LEU A 21 -1.16 -2.27 3.67
CA LEU A 21 -1.23 -3.54 2.94
C LEU A 21 -1.85 -4.64 3.80
N ASP A 22 -1.47 -4.74 5.07
CA ASP A 22 -2.07 -5.67 6.03
C ASP A 22 -3.56 -5.44 6.19
N TYR A 23 -3.96 -4.17 6.34
CA TYR A 23 -5.36 -3.80 6.44
C TYR A 23 -6.13 -4.21 5.17
N ALA A 24 -5.65 -3.83 3.99
CA ALA A 24 -6.29 -4.15 2.73
C ALA A 24 -6.46 -5.67 2.55
N LYS A 25 -5.42 -6.44 2.88
CA LYS A 25 -5.48 -7.91 2.87
C LYS A 25 -6.53 -8.45 3.84
N SER A 26 -6.58 -7.89 5.06
CA SER A 26 -7.48 -8.37 6.12
C SER A 26 -8.97 -8.27 5.76
N ILE A 27 -9.33 -7.28 4.93
CA ILE A 27 -10.70 -7.07 4.44
C ILE A 27 -10.96 -7.62 3.03
N GLY A 28 -9.98 -8.34 2.46
CA GLY A 28 -10.14 -9.05 1.20
C GLY A 28 -10.08 -8.16 -0.05
N LEU A 29 -9.37 -7.03 0.01
CA LEU A 29 -9.11 -6.20 -1.18
C LEU A 29 -7.97 -6.78 -2.03
N GLU A 30 -7.90 -6.32 -3.27
CA GLU A 30 -6.96 -6.79 -4.29
C GLU A 30 -5.98 -5.71 -4.76
N VAL A 31 -6.29 -4.42 -4.52
CA VAL A 31 -5.49 -3.28 -4.98
C VAL A 31 -5.35 -2.25 -3.85
N VAL A 32 -4.14 -1.70 -3.69
CA VAL A 32 -3.85 -0.59 -2.77
C VAL A 32 -3.26 0.56 -3.55
N MET A 33 -3.91 1.72 -3.46
CA MET A 33 -3.47 2.94 -4.12
C MET A 33 -2.83 3.90 -3.12
N PHE A 34 -1.57 4.24 -3.36
CA PHE A 34 -0.80 5.26 -2.65
C PHE A 34 -0.79 6.55 -3.47
N PRO A 35 -1.56 7.59 -3.09
CA PRO A 35 -1.73 8.77 -3.93
C PRO A 35 -0.55 9.75 -3.90
N ASP A 36 0.32 9.65 -2.88
CA ASP A 36 1.45 10.56 -2.68
C ASP A 36 2.68 9.82 -2.09
N PRO A 37 3.92 10.23 -2.42
CA PRO A 37 5.14 9.71 -1.82
C PRO A 37 5.22 9.78 -0.28
N ASP A 38 4.51 10.71 0.36
CA ASP A 38 4.52 10.92 1.82
C ASP A 38 3.97 9.71 2.61
N PHE A 39 3.32 8.75 1.94
CA PHE A 39 2.90 7.49 2.56
C PHE A 39 4.01 6.45 2.68
N PHE A 40 5.20 6.74 2.13
CA PHE A 40 6.39 5.91 2.24
C PHE A 40 7.40 6.55 3.19
N GLU A 41 8.02 5.77 4.08
CA GLU A 41 9.04 6.28 5.00
C GLU A 41 10.35 6.64 4.27
N SER A 42 10.60 6.03 3.11
CA SER A 42 11.73 6.34 2.23
C SER A 42 11.36 6.08 0.77
N LEU A 43 12.04 6.76 -0.15
CA LEU A 43 11.95 6.53 -1.59
C LEU A 43 13.18 5.79 -2.14
N ASP A 44 14.04 5.28 -1.27
CA ASP A 44 15.19 4.46 -1.67
C ASP A 44 14.73 3.13 -2.28
N ASP A 45 15.45 2.67 -3.31
CA ASP A 45 15.14 1.43 -4.04
C ASP A 45 15.01 0.21 -3.10
N ASP A 46 15.84 0.13 -2.06
CA ASP A 46 15.80 -0.96 -1.07
C ASP A 46 14.50 -0.95 -0.23
N TYR A 47 14.00 0.24 0.11
CA TYR A 47 12.73 0.35 0.85
C TYR A 47 11.54 0.05 -0.07
N LEU A 48 11.49 0.69 -1.24
CA LEU A 48 10.40 0.48 -2.21
C LEU A 48 10.36 -0.98 -2.70
N GLY A 49 11.52 -1.61 -2.88
CA GLY A 49 11.64 -3.02 -3.20
C GLY A 49 11.05 -3.93 -2.12
N ARG A 50 11.21 -3.59 -0.84
CA ARG A 50 10.58 -4.33 0.27
C ARG A 50 9.06 -4.13 0.30
N VAL A 51 8.57 -2.90 0.11
CA VAL A 51 7.13 -2.63 0.06
C VAL A 51 6.48 -3.42 -1.09
N LYS A 52 7.10 -3.39 -2.28
CA LYS A 52 6.63 -4.16 -3.43
C LYS A 52 6.62 -5.67 -3.16
N SER A 53 7.72 -6.22 -2.65
CA SER A 53 7.81 -7.65 -2.36
C SER A 53 6.76 -8.08 -1.32
N TYR A 54 6.48 -7.23 -0.34
CA TYR A 54 5.45 -7.49 0.66
C TYR A 54 4.04 -7.49 0.06
N ALA A 55 3.74 -6.54 -0.83
CA ALA A 55 2.47 -6.53 -1.56
C ALA A 55 2.31 -7.78 -2.43
N ASP A 56 3.37 -8.18 -3.14
CA ASP A 56 3.39 -9.41 -3.95
C ASP A 56 3.11 -10.66 -3.10
N ASP A 57 3.74 -10.78 -1.92
CA ASP A 57 3.51 -11.88 -0.97
C ASP A 57 2.06 -11.93 -0.45
N LEU A 58 1.42 -10.77 -0.29
CA LEU A 58 0.01 -10.66 0.10
C LEU A 58 -0.96 -10.86 -1.08
N GLY A 59 -0.46 -10.86 -2.32
CA GLY A 59 -1.26 -10.90 -3.54
C GLY A 59 -2.02 -9.61 -3.79
N LEU A 60 -1.44 -8.47 -3.43
CA LEU A 60 -2.00 -7.13 -3.64
C LEU A 60 -1.30 -6.43 -4.81
N GLU A 61 -2.09 -5.80 -5.67
CA GLU A 61 -1.57 -4.88 -6.69
C GLU A 61 -1.34 -3.49 -6.08
N LEU A 62 -0.21 -2.87 -6.43
CA LEU A 62 0.12 -1.52 -6.00
C LEU A 62 -0.11 -0.52 -7.13
N GLU A 63 -0.83 0.55 -6.82
CA GLU A 63 -0.92 1.74 -7.66
C GLU A 63 -0.27 2.90 -6.91
N VAL A 64 0.62 3.65 -7.56
CA VAL A 64 1.36 4.75 -6.92
C VAL A 64 1.25 6.00 -7.78
N GLY A 65 0.77 7.09 -7.18
CA GLY A 65 0.55 8.37 -7.85
C GLY A 65 -0.72 8.42 -8.70
N MET A 66 -0.92 9.55 -9.37
CA MET A 66 -1.84 9.75 -10.50
C MET A 66 -1.05 10.07 -11.76
#